data_AF-A0A950TFV8-F1
#
_entry.id   AF-A0A950TFV8-F1
#
_cell.length_a   1.000
_cell.length_b   1.000
_cell.length_c   1.000
_cell.angle_alpha   90.00
_cell.angle_beta   90.00
_cell.angle_gamma   90.00
#
_symmetry.space_group_name_H-M   'P 1'
#
loop_
_entity.id
_entity.type
_entity.pdbx_description
1 polymer ?
#
loop_
_entity_poly.entity_id
_entity_poly.type
_entity_poly.pdbx_seq_one_letter_code
_entity_poly.pdbx_strand_id
1 'polypeptide(L)'
;MFYGLTGRRFDGMTAANIGFVNLALPAAQLREETVKIAREIAGKDPSALRTTKEAYRFSLEMTWEASMNFTNAKEEELQHRQRVGWKQEGVGDFVKGKFKPGLEGHETIGRSHTPKPKRSQLSHESRAKASALAHEVVDQLTDSTAPEEEQQKRKRKLIRGPREFRDVRKDQHREAPGSKGKR
;
A
#
# COMPACT_ATOMS: atom_id res chain seq x y z
N MET A 1 22.47 22.37 19.55
CA MET A 1 22.31 22.71 20.99
C MET A 1 21.95 24.17 21.27
N PHE A 2 22.52 25.18 20.61
CA PHE A 2 22.32 26.61 20.93
C PHE A 2 20.85 27.05 21.10
N TYR A 3 19.99 26.90 20.09
CA TYR A 3 18.59 27.33 20.18
C TYR A 3 17.75 26.53 21.19
N GLY A 4 18.06 25.23 21.37
CA GLY A 4 17.38 24.38 22.35
C GLY A 4 17.70 24.75 23.81
N LEU A 5 18.92 25.20 24.09
CA LEU A 5 19.34 25.59 25.44
C LEU A 5 19.05 27.06 25.77
N THR A 6 19.03 27.94 24.76
CA THR A 6 18.84 29.39 24.97
C THR A 6 17.39 29.83 24.85
N GLY A 7 16.50 29.01 24.27
CA GLY A 7 15.09 29.36 24.06
C GLY A 7 14.86 30.54 23.12
N ARG A 8 15.89 31.02 22.41
CA ARG A 8 15.79 32.16 21.51
C ARG A 8 14.91 31.81 20.31
N ARG A 9 14.07 32.76 19.91
CA ARG A 9 13.26 32.65 18.68
C ARG A 9 14.12 32.96 17.45
N PHE A 10 13.76 32.37 16.33
CA PHE A 10 14.36 32.62 15.02
C PHE A 10 13.25 32.67 13.95
N ASP A 11 13.57 33.28 12.81
CA ASP A 11 12.66 33.42 11.68
C ASP A 11 12.84 32.30 10.64
N GLY A 12 12.00 32.29 9.61
CA GLY A 12 12.06 31.28 8.55
C GLY A 12 13.39 31.28 7.78
N MET A 13 13.97 32.45 7.53
CA MET A 13 15.24 32.55 6.81
C MET A 13 16.40 32.00 7.63
N THR A 14 16.47 32.33 8.92
CA THR A 14 17.44 31.73 9.84
C THR A 14 17.24 30.21 9.93
N ALA A 15 15.98 29.74 9.98
CA ALA A 15 15.67 28.31 10.00
C ALA A 15 16.23 27.58 8.78
N ALA A 16 16.16 28.19 7.59
CA ALA A 16 16.73 27.62 6.37
C ALA A 16 18.26 27.60 6.40
N ASN A 17 18.88 28.70 6.84
CA ASN A 17 20.35 28.83 6.91
C ASN A 17 20.99 27.83 7.88
N ILE A 18 20.31 27.50 8.98
CA ILE A 18 20.79 26.50 9.96
C ILE A 18 20.39 25.05 9.59
N GLY A 19 19.71 24.85 8.46
CA GLY A 19 19.27 23.52 8.00
C GLY A 19 18.08 22.93 8.76
N PHE A 20 17.34 23.73 9.51
CA PHE A 20 16.13 23.27 10.21
C PHE A 20 14.94 23.09 9.25
N VAL A 21 14.88 23.91 8.21
CA VAL A 21 13.96 23.74 7.07
C VAL A 21 14.74 23.78 5.76
N ASN A 22 14.20 23.16 4.72
CA ASN A 22 14.87 23.09 3.42
C ASN A 22 14.78 24.40 2.63
N LEU A 23 13.66 25.13 2.76
CA LEU A 23 13.36 26.34 1.99
C LEU A 23 12.61 27.35 2.86
N ALA A 24 12.89 28.63 2.68
CA ALA A 24 12.17 29.74 3.28
C ALA A 24 11.77 30.74 2.20
N LEU A 25 10.51 31.16 2.22
CA LEU A 25 9.90 32.01 1.20
C LEU A 25 9.13 33.17 1.84
N PRO A 26 8.95 34.30 1.13
CA PRO A 26 8.07 35.37 1.59
C PRO A 26 6.64 34.86 1.82
N ALA A 27 5.97 35.39 2.84
CA ALA A 27 4.64 34.93 3.27
C ALA A 27 3.59 34.93 2.14
N ALA A 28 3.67 35.91 1.22
CA ALA A 28 2.77 36.02 0.07
C ALA A 28 2.89 34.82 -0.91
N GLN A 29 4.08 34.23 -1.05
CA GLN A 29 4.36 33.16 -2.01
C GLN A 29 4.30 31.75 -1.37
N LEU A 30 4.35 31.68 -0.04
CA LEU A 30 4.43 30.42 0.71
C LEU A 30 3.35 29.42 0.30
N ARG A 31 2.09 29.88 0.19
CA ARG A 31 0.96 29.00 -0.13
C ARG A 31 1.06 28.43 -1.53
N GLU A 32 1.40 29.27 -2.51
CA GLU A 32 1.48 28.87 -3.91
C GLU A 32 2.59 27.82 -4.11
N GLU A 33 3.79 28.11 -3.61
CA GLU A 33 4.93 27.20 -3.73
C GLU A 33 4.72 25.89 -2.92
N THR A 34 4.07 25.96 -1.75
CA THR A 34 3.74 24.74 -0.99
C THR A 34 2.80 23.83 -1.78
N VAL A 35 1.76 24.39 -2.41
CA VAL A 35 0.81 23.62 -3.23
C VAL A 35 1.50 23.05 -4.46
N LYS A 36 2.40 23.81 -5.09
CA LYS A 36 3.19 23.36 -6.25
C LYS A 36 4.06 22.16 -5.90
N ILE A 37 4.82 22.22 -4.80
CA ILE A 37 5.64 21.10 -4.32
C ILE A 37 4.77 19.90 -3.98
N ALA A 38 3.64 20.12 -3.29
CA ALA A 38 2.72 19.04 -2.93
C ALA A 38 2.16 18.33 -4.18
N ARG A 39 1.82 19.07 -5.24
CA ARG A 39 1.40 18.51 -6.53
C ARG A 39 2.52 17.74 -7.21
N GLU A 40 3.74 18.27 -7.20
CA GLU A 40 4.90 17.58 -7.77
C GLU A 40 5.17 16.23 -7.08
N ILE A 41 5.06 16.19 -5.75
CA ILE A 41 5.18 14.95 -4.98
C ILE A 41 4.00 14.01 -5.28
N ALA A 42 2.77 14.53 -5.31
CA ALA A 42 1.57 13.74 -5.57
C ALA A 42 1.55 13.12 -6.98
N GLY A 43 2.24 13.74 -7.95
CA GLY A 43 2.39 13.21 -9.31
C GLY A 43 3.37 12.04 -9.43
N LYS A 44 4.20 11.75 -8.42
CA LYS A 44 5.19 10.65 -8.47
C LYS A 44 4.54 9.32 -8.06
N ASP A 45 5.14 8.20 -8.48
CA ASP A 45 4.64 6.87 -8.10
C ASP A 45 4.68 6.71 -6.56
N PRO A 46 3.53 6.44 -5.89
CA PRO A 46 3.49 6.33 -4.43
C PRO A 46 4.33 5.17 -3.91
N SER A 47 4.49 4.09 -4.69
CA SER A 47 5.33 2.96 -4.29
C SER A 47 6.81 3.32 -4.34
N ALA A 48 7.25 4.03 -5.37
CA ALA A 48 8.61 4.54 -5.51
C ALA A 48 8.94 5.51 -4.38
N LEU A 49 8.11 6.52 -4.14
CA LEU A 49 8.31 7.49 -3.06
C LEU A 49 8.45 6.84 -1.68
N ARG A 50 7.59 5.85 -1.41
CA ARG A 50 7.65 5.09 -0.15
C ARG A 50 8.97 4.33 -0.04
N THR A 51 9.35 3.63 -1.10
CA THR A 51 10.58 2.82 -1.12
C THR A 51 11.82 3.71 -0.95
N THR A 52 11.89 4.84 -1.65
CA THR A 52 12.98 5.83 -1.49
C THR A 52 13.05 6.37 -0.07
N LYS A 53 11.90 6.67 0.55
CA LYS A 53 11.85 7.14 1.94
C LYS A 53 12.34 6.08 2.93
N GLU A 54 11.95 4.81 2.75
CA GLU A 54 12.40 3.70 3.60
C GLU A 54 13.90 3.46 3.40
N ALA A 55 14.37 3.34 2.16
CA ALA A 55 15.78 3.24 1.79
C ALA A 55 16.62 4.31 2.48
N TYR A 56 16.29 5.59 2.27
CA TYR A 56 17.06 6.69 2.83
C TYR A 56 17.12 6.66 4.36
N ARG A 57 16.00 6.39 5.05
CA ARG A 57 15.98 6.40 6.51
C ARG A 57 16.82 5.29 7.13
N PHE A 58 16.68 4.07 6.63
CA PHE A 58 17.42 2.94 7.20
C PHE A 58 18.90 2.96 6.82
N SER A 59 19.25 3.47 5.63
CA SER A 59 20.64 3.65 5.22
C SER A 59 21.47 4.52 6.16
N LEU A 60 20.85 5.45 6.91
CA LEU A 60 21.54 6.29 7.88
C LEU A 60 21.97 5.54 9.15
N GLU A 61 21.35 4.39 9.44
CA GLU A 61 21.59 3.59 10.65
C GLU A 61 22.38 2.31 10.35
N MET A 62 22.77 2.09 9.09
CA MET A 62 23.41 0.86 8.61
C MET A 62 24.82 1.11 8.09
N THR A 63 25.64 0.05 8.03
CA THR A 63 26.92 0.09 7.32
C THR A 63 26.67 0.23 5.82
N TRP A 64 27.68 0.70 5.08
CA TRP A 64 27.60 0.85 3.63
C TRP A 64 27.14 -0.43 2.91
N GLU A 65 27.73 -1.58 3.25
CA GLU A 65 27.39 -2.87 2.62
C GLU A 65 25.95 -3.31 2.93
N ALA A 66 25.52 -3.16 4.19
CA ALA A 66 24.15 -3.47 4.60
C ALA A 66 23.15 -2.52 3.92
N SER A 67 23.48 -1.23 3.83
CA SER A 67 22.69 -0.23 3.11
C SER A 67 22.54 -0.60 1.64
N MET A 68 23.63 -0.98 0.96
CA MET A 68 23.59 -1.37 -0.46
C MET A 68 22.74 -2.62 -0.70
N ASN A 69 22.90 -3.64 0.15
CA ASN A 69 22.07 -4.84 0.09
C ASN A 69 20.59 -4.52 0.37
N PHE A 70 20.31 -3.65 1.33
CA PHE A 70 18.95 -3.21 1.65
C PHE A 70 18.32 -2.44 0.49
N THR A 71 19.05 -1.51 -0.14
CA THR A 71 18.55 -0.75 -1.29
C THR A 71 18.26 -1.66 -2.48
N ASN A 72 19.11 -2.66 -2.75
CA ASN A 72 18.88 -3.62 -3.82
C ASN A 72 17.62 -4.46 -3.57
N ALA A 73 17.46 -4.99 -2.35
CA ALA A 73 16.26 -5.75 -1.97
C ALA A 73 14.98 -4.91 -2.06
N LYS A 74 15.07 -3.62 -1.68
CA LYS A 74 13.95 -2.68 -1.80
C LYS A 74 13.61 -2.33 -3.24
N GLU A 75 14.61 -2.29 -4.13
CA GLU A 75 14.38 -2.12 -5.56
C GLU A 75 13.64 -3.32 -6.15
N GLU A 76 14.05 -4.54 -5.82
CA GLU A 76 13.35 -5.76 -6.26
C GLU A 76 11.90 -5.80 -5.76
N GLU A 77 11.68 -5.44 -4.49
CA GLU A 77 10.34 -5.29 -3.91
C GLU A 77 9.50 -4.27 -4.69
N LEU A 78 10.09 -3.10 -5.02
CA LEU A 78 9.44 -2.06 -5.79
C LEU A 78 9.07 -2.55 -7.20
N GLN A 79 10.01 -3.22 -7.88
CA GLN A 79 9.78 -3.78 -9.21
C GLN A 79 8.62 -4.79 -9.21
N HIS A 80 8.53 -5.63 -8.17
CA HIS A 80 7.42 -6.57 -8.01
C HIS A 80 6.08 -5.84 -7.77
N ARG A 81 6.07 -4.83 -6.89
CA ARG A 81 4.86 -4.03 -6.59
C ARG A 81 4.35 -3.23 -7.78
N GLN A 82 5.26 -2.70 -8.61
CA GLN A 82 4.93 -1.93 -9.81
C GLN A 82 4.46 -2.82 -10.99
N ARG A 83 4.38 -4.16 -10.80
CA ARG A 83 3.78 -5.14 -11.73
C ARG A 83 4.11 -4.88 -13.20
N VAL A 84 5.38 -4.99 -13.61
CA VAL A 84 5.92 -5.13 -14.99
C VAL A 84 5.49 -4.12 -16.10
N GLY A 85 4.31 -3.52 -16.05
CA GLY A 85 3.73 -2.69 -17.12
C GLY A 85 4.52 -1.41 -17.37
N TRP A 86 5.05 -0.78 -16.32
CA TRP A 86 5.81 0.45 -16.49
C TRP A 86 7.17 0.25 -17.16
N LYS A 87 7.83 -0.92 -17.00
CA LYS A 87 9.14 -1.17 -17.63
C LYS A 87 9.00 -1.36 -19.14
N GLN A 88 7.95 -2.05 -19.62
CA GLN A 88 7.80 -2.28 -21.05
C GLN A 88 7.21 -1.07 -21.79
N GLU A 89 6.20 -0.40 -21.23
CA GLU A 89 5.60 0.80 -21.86
C GLU A 89 6.46 2.06 -21.60
N GLY A 90 6.96 2.25 -20.39
CA GLY A 90 7.70 3.46 -19.98
C GLY A 90 9.13 3.54 -20.53
N VAL A 91 9.82 2.41 -20.75
CA VAL A 91 11.13 2.43 -21.43
C VAL A 91 10.94 2.80 -22.91
N GLY A 92 9.86 2.33 -23.55
CA GLY A 92 9.52 2.70 -24.91
C GLY A 92 9.19 4.19 -25.05
N ASP A 93 8.45 4.77 -24.11
CA ASP A 93 8.11 6.19 -24.11
C ASP A 93 9.28 7.10 -23.71
N PHE A 94 10.21 6.61 -22.89
CA PHE A 94 11.48 7.29 -22.58
C PHE A 94 12.39 7.37 -23.79
N VAL A 95 12.59 6.25 -24.50
CA VAL A 95 13.40 6.21 -25.73
C VAL A 95 12.76 7.06 -26.84
N LYS A 96 11.42 7.16 -26.87
CA LYS A 96 10.68 8.05 -27.77
C LYS A 96 10.64 9.51 -27.33
N GLY A 97 11.26 9.86 -26.19
CA GLY A 97 11.33 11.24 -25.67
C GLY A 97 10.01 11.81 -25.16
N LYS A 98 8.98 10.98 -24.96
CA LYS A 98 7.63 11.40 -24.52
C LYS A 98 7.50 11.52 -23.00
N PHE A 99 8.39 10.88 -22.26
CA PHE A 99 8.33 10.80 -20.80
C PHE A 99 9.74 10.68 -20.25
N LYS A 100 10.09 11.49 -19.24
CA LYS A 100 11.35 11.35 -18.48
C LYS A 100 11.05 10.81 -17.08
N PRO A 101 11.20 9.49 -16.84
CA PRO A 101 10.96 8.90 -15.53
C PRO A 101 11.80 9.62 -14.47
N GLY A 102 11.14 10.25 -13.50
CA GLY A 102 11.78 10.93 -12.38
C GLY A 102 11.77 12.47 -12.45
N LEU A 103 11.62 13.09 -13.62
CA LEU A 103 11.50 14.56 -13.76
C LEU A 103 10.05 15.02 -13.99
N GLU A 104 9.20 14.16 -14.57
CA GLU A 104 7.80 14.45 -14.84
C GLU A 104 6.89 13.49 -14.04
N GLY A 105 5.79 14.02 -13.50
CA GLY A 105 4.79 13.23 -12.78
C GLY A 105 3.87 12.44 -13.72
N HIS A 106 3.28 11.37 -13.21
CA HIS A 106 2.34 10.46 -13.90
C HIS A 106 1.00 11.12 -14.29
N GLU A 107 0.88 12.45 -14.25
CA GLU A 107 -0.29 13.18 -14.73
C GLU A 107 -0.33 13.23 -16.28
N THR A 108 0.81 13.11 -16.94
CA THR A 108 0.96 13.16 -18.40
C THR A 108 0.74 11.81 -19.08
N ILE A 109 0.92 10.69 -18.37
CA ILE A 109 0.49 9.37 -18.82
C ILE A 109 -0.92 9.22 -18.27
N GLY A 110 -1.89 9.46 -19.15
CA GLY A 110 -3.31 9.54 -18.83
C GLY A 110 -3.66 8.52 -17.76
N ARG A 111 -4.30 9.00 -16.67
CA ARG A 111 -4.97 8.11 -15.72
C ARG A 111 -5.68 7.08 -16.58
N SER A 112 -5.19 5.84 -16.60
CA SER A 112 -6.10 4.74 -16.81
C SER A 112 -7.02 4.88 -15.62
N HIS A 113 -8.13 5.57 -15.86
CA HIS A 113 -9.34 5.41 -15.10
C HIS A 113 -9.60 3.91 -15.23
N THR A 114 -8.97 3.13 -14.36
CA THR A 114 -9.49 1.84 -14.02
C THR A 114 -10.76 2.23 -13.29
N PRO A 115 -11.95 2.11 -13.93
CA PRO A 115 -13.16 2.27 -13.18
C PRO A 115 -13.01 1.32 -12.01
N LYS A 116 -13.26 1.79 -10.77
CA LYS A 116 -13.47 0.87 -9.64
C LYS A 116 -14.31 -0.26 -10.20
N PRO A 117 -13.86 -1.53 -10.16
CA PRO A 117 -14.63 -2.59 -10.78
C PRO A 117 -16.02 -2.50 -10.18
N LYS A 118 -17.02 -2.19 -11.01
CA LYS A 118 -18.42 -2.37 -10.61
C LYS A 118 -18.43 -3.80 -10.09
N ARG A 119 -18.82 -4.00 -8.82
CA ARG A 119 -18.92 -5.34 -8.20
C ARG A 119 -19.63 -6.25 -9.21
N SER A 120 -18.86 -6.99 -10.00
CA SER A 120 -19.41 -7.90 -10.95
C SER A 120 -19.92 -9.03 -10.09
N GLN A 121 -21.19 -9.36 -10.23
CA GLN A 121 -21.72 -10.57 -9.65
C GLN A 121 -20.94 -11.70 -10.32
N LEU A 122 -19.91 -12.22 -9.66
CA LEU A 122 -19.30 -13.49 -10.03
C LEU A 122 -20.46 -14.46 -10.25
N SER A 123 -20.52 -15.09 -11.44
CA SER A 123 -21.62 -16.00 -11.75
C SER A 123 -21.72 -17.05 -10.64
N HIS A 124 -22.95 -17.51 -10.37
CA HIS A 124 -23.21 -18.50 -9.34
C HIS A 124 -22.27 -19.72 -9.46
N GLU A 125 -21.96 -20.10 -10.70
CA GLU A 125 -21.06 -21.21 -11.02
C GLU A 125 -19.60 -20.91 -10.66
N SER A 126 -19.10 -19.71 -10.94
CA SER A 126 -17.73 -19.31 -10.57
C SER A 126 -17.55 -19.20 -9.06
N ARG A 127 -18.60 -18.78 -8.34
CA ARG A 127 -18.61 -18.77 -6.86
C ARG A 127 -18.61 -20.18 -6.29
N ALA A 128 -19.41 -21.08 -6.86
CA ALA A 128 -19.44 -22.48 -6.48
C ALA A 128 -18.07 -23.15 -6.71
N LYS A 129 -17.47 -22.96 -7.89
CA LYS A 129 -16.12 -23.47 -8.21
C LYS A 129 -15.04 -22.93 -7.27
N ALA A 130 -15.03 -21.62 -6.99
CA ALA A 130 -14.09 -21.03 -6.05
C ALA A 130 -14.27 -21.57 -4.62
N SER A 131 -15.51 -21.77 -4.17
CA SER A 131 -15.78 -22.37 -2.86
C SER A 131 -15.37 -23.84 -2.79
N ALA A 132 -15.55 -24.59 -3.88
CA ALA A 132 -15.15 -26.00 -3.96
C ALA A 132 -13.62 -26.15 -3.87
N LEU A 133 -12.86 -25.35 -4.63
CA LEU A 133 -11.40 -25.33 -4.56
C LEU A 133 -10.90 -24.93 -3.18
N ALA A 134 -11.55 -23.95 -2.54
CA ALA A 134 -11.20 -23.56 -1.17
C ALA A 134 -11.50 -24.67 -0.15
N HIS A 135 -12.58 -25.45 -0.35
CA HIS A 135 -12.89 -26.60 0.48
C HIS A 135 -11.84 -27.71 0.35
N GLU A 136 -11.42 -28.02 -0.87
CA GLU A 136 -10.43 -29.05 -1.17
C GLU A 136 -9.06 -28.73 -0.56
N VAL A 137 -8.59 -27.48 -0.67
CA VAL A 137 -7.32 -27.04 -0.08
C VAL A 137 -7.36 -27.10 1.45
N VAL A 138 -8.50 -26.82 2.08
CA VAL A 138 -8.68 -26.96 3.53
C VAL A 138 -8.62 -28.42 3.96
N ASP A 139 -9.14 -29.33 3.15
CA ASP A 139 -9.09 -30.78 3.40
C ASP A 139 -7.67 -31.34 3.23
N GLN A 140 -6.87 -30.78 2.31
CA GLN A 140 -5.44 -31.13 2.17
C GLN A 140 -4.58 -30.63 3.34
N LEU A 141 -4.96 -29.52 3.97
CA LEU A 141 -4.24 -28.89 5.09
C LEU A 141 -4.72 -29.37 6.47
N THR A 142 -5.70 -30.27 6.54
CA THR A 142 -6.18 -30.80 7.83
C THR A 142 -5.34 -31.99 8.28
N ASP A 143 -4.88 -31.94 9.52
CA ASP A 143 -4.06 -32.99 10.15
C ASP A 143 -4.89 -34.28 10.30
N SER A 144 -4.57 -35.29 9.49
CA SER A 144 -5.35 -36.53 9.31
C SER A 144 -5.31 -37.48 10.50
N THR A 145 -4.55 -37.13 11.54
CA THR A 145 -4.35 -37.94 12.75
C THR A 145 -5.36 -37.64 13.87
N ALA A 146 -6.17 -36.58 13.74
CA ALA A 146 -7.19 -36.22 14.72
C ALA A 146 -8.53 -36.97 14.50
N PRO A 147 -9.37 -37.18 15.54
CA PRO A 147 -10.70 -37.77 15.38
C PRO A 147 -11.59 -36.92 14.45
N GLU A 148 -12.42 -37.55 13.60
CA GLU A 148 -13.25 -36.86 12.58
C GLU A 148 -14.11 -35.73 13.15
N GLU A 149 -14.63 -35.90 14.36
CA GLU A 149 -15.47 -34.90 15.03
C GLU A 149 -14.69 -33.60 15.33
N GLU A 150 -13.39 -33.72 15.63
CA GLU A 150 -12.51 -32.59 15.90
C GLU A 150 -12.05 -31.91 14.61
N GLN A 151 -11.79 -32.70 13.56
CA GLN A 151 -11.51 -32.19 12.22
C GLN A 151 -12.67 -31.34 11.69
N GLN A 152 -13.91 -31.82 11.84
CA GLN A 152 -15.12 -31.08 11.44
C GLN A 152 -15.31 -29.79 12.24
N LYS A 153 -15.03 -29.80 13.56
CA LYS A 153 -15.07 -28.59 14.40
C LYS A 153 -14.03 -27.55 13.96
N ARG A 154 -12.81 -27.99 13.65
CA ARG A 154 -11.72 -27.12 13.16
C ARG A 154 -12.03 -26.56 11.78
N LYS A 155 -12.48 -27.38 10.84
CA LYS A 155 -12.95 -26.97 9.49
C LYS A 155 -14.05 -25.93 9.59
N ARG A 156 -15.06 -26.16 10.45
CA ARG A 156 -16.15 -25.19 10.71
C ARG A 156 -15.63 -23.88 11.31
N LYS A 157 -14.62 -23.94 12.19
CA LYS A 157 -13.99 -22.75 12.79
C LYS A 157 -13.16 -21.96 11.79
N LEU A 158 -12.50 -22.62 10.84
CA LEU A 158 -11.70 -21.99 9.79
C LEU A 158 -12.58 -21.29 8.75
N ILE A 159 -13.63 -21.97 8.26
CA ILE A 159 -14.58 -21.42 7.29
C ILE A 159 -15.35 -20.23 7.90
N ARG A 160 -15.89 -20.40 9.12
CA ARG A 160 -16.70 -19.35 9.78
C ARG A 160 -15.84 -18.27 10.45
N GLY A 161 -14.58 -18.58 10.74
CA GLY A 161 -13.66 -17.73 11.48
C GLY A 161 -13.92 -17.62 12.99
N PRO A 162 -13.02 -16.94 13.73
CA PRO A 162 -13.16 -16.65 15.15
C PRO A 162 -14.43 -15.83 15.43
N ARG A 163 -15.06 -16.04 16.59
CA ARG A 163 -16.38 -15.46 16.91
C ARG A 163 -16.34 -13.93 16.94
N GLU A 164 -15.22 -13.39 17.41
CA GLU A 164 -14.90 -11.98 17.58
C GLU A 164 -14.93 -11.20 16.25
N PHE A 165 -14.70 -11.89 15.13
CA PHE A 165 -14.63 -11.26 13.80
C PHE A 165 -15.81 -11.60 12.91
N ARG A 166 -16.80 -12.38 13.38
CA ARG A 166 -17.96 -12.77 12.56
C ARG A 166 -18.84 -11.57 12.23
N ASP A 167 -19.08 -10.71 13.22
CA ASP A 167 -19.96 -9.55 13.10
C ASP A 167 -19.34 -8.40 12.28
N VAL A 168 -18.02 -8.45 12.04
CA VAL A 168 -17.26 -7.42 11.31
C VAL A 168 -17.20 -7.72 9.81
N ARG A 169 -17.48 -8.96 9.38
CA ARG A 169 -17.43 -9.36 7.97
C ARG A 169 -18.64 -8.82 7.22
N LYS A 170 -18.42 -7.80 6.38
CA LYS A 170 -19.43 -7.23 5.47
C LYS A 170 -19.98 -8.20 4.42
N ASP A 171 -19.32 -9.35 4.25
CA ASP A 171 -19.55 -10.28 3.13
C ASP A 171 -20.41 -11.51 3.48
N GLN A 172 -20.74 -11.73 4.76
CA GLN A 172 -21.65 -12.80 5.17
C GLN A 172 -23.10 -12.30 5.24
N HIS A 173 -24.03 -13.03 4.63
CA HIS A 173 -25.46 -12.77 4.79
C HIS A 173 -25.83 -12.86 6.27
N ARG A 174 -26.34 -11.76 6.82
CA ARG A 174 -26.80 -11.67 8.20
C ARG A 174 -28.11 -12.46 8.29
N GLU A 175 -28.11 -13.62 8.95
CA GLU A 175 -29.36 -14.28 9.31
C GLU A 175 -30.14 -13.34 10.24
N ALA A 176 -31.36 -13.01 9.86
CA ALA A 176 -32.21 -12.07 10.59
C ALA A 176 -32.57 -12.65 11.97
N PRO A 177 -32.51 -11.86 13.06
CA PRO A 177 -32.90 -12.34 14.37
C PRO A 177 -34.43 -12.34 14.48
N GLY A 178 -35.07 -13.51 14.31
CA GLY A 178 -36.48 -13.67 14.63
C GLY A 178 -37.22 -14.79 13.91
N SER A 179 -37.00 -16.05 14.30
CA SER A 179 -38.06 -17.07 14.20
C SER A 179 -38.01 -18.03 15.39
N LYS A 180 -38.31 -17.51 16.58
CA LYS A 180 -38.92 -18.32 17.64
C LYS A 180 -40.43 -18.08 17.57
N GLY A 181 -41.20 -19.15 17.37
CA GLY A 181 -42.65 -19.16 17.60
C GLY A 181 -43.49 -19.66 16.43
N LYS A 182 -43.60 -20.98 16.29
CA LYS A 182 -44.89 -21.67 15.99
C LYS A 182 -44.72 -23.18 16.09
N ARG A 183 -44.86 -23.70 17.31
CA ARG A 183 -45.81 -24.73 17.73
C ARG A 183 -45.46 -25.16 19.15
#